data_AF-A0A6I9Y2Y0-F1
#
_entry.id   AF-A0A6I9Y2Y0-F1
#
_cell.length_a   1.000
_cell.length_b   1.000
_cell.length_c   1.000
_cell.angle_alpha   90.00
_cell.angle_beta   90.00
_cell.angle_gamma   90.00
#
_symmetry.space_group_name_H-M   'P 1'
#
loop_
_entity.id
_entity.type
_entity.pdbx_description
1 polymer ?
#
loop_
_entity_poly.entity_id
_entity_poly.type
_entity_poly.pdbx_seq_one_letter_code
_entity_poly.pdbx_strand_id
1 'polypeptide(L)'
;MDDDSSTHSVPSSLTDSLEAAMEIEGHYSRVLSFSCASDLKSEGKSFSPDSYLASGSLKRNLLGLDPFPIDYEKDIVELFDFQWVTEIALVESCTFLFGLLRQFIYKLENLAQSSSSDFGQAANRHLEANNTRQKCVEFLQYVKVFIFRYLEPHDTEDELFHPYEKQEAQLPSLIVEELYSLTLHIGHLYDLPACILEGNTILPQAKLFPPSWHLLHLYIDIHWSVLEILHLLGEKMRRQTIYAHRFTNLTGENLTNISLFEDHCGNLLYDLISLSVKRYSKVRLSEALITHHYTCTCIKELWVLLIHLLNHRNKASLTESFWNWLNKILKKVFEKSNGTDEVSGFESIPCKDPLSFSWWIITHLASLYHIDRNGYTDEKKPVESNWPYVEDLLKQAVNNQAGILEEQLRMHLQCCLTLSHIWDVNLTIVTIVWEHYSKNLNNPFTIPWFGLKGLANINKTPLSIYELI
;
A
#
# COMPACT_ATOMS: atom_id res chain seq x y z
N MET A 1 63.35 11.32 -3.05
CA MET A 1 62.70 11.77 -4.29
C MET A 1 61.63 10.75 -4.58
N ASP A 2 60.47 11.13 -4.06
CA ASP A 2 59.10 10.63 -4.21
C ASP A 2 58.81 9.81 -5.48
N ASP A 3 58.11 8.69 -5.30
CA ASP A 3 56.80 8.51 -5.94
C ASP A 3 55.99 7.45 -5.19
N ASP A 4 54.87 7.89 -4.61
CA ASP A 4 53.81 7.08 -4.00
C ASP A 4 52.96 6.44 -5.10
N SER A 5 52.87 5.11 -5.14
CA SER A 5 51.83 4.39 -5.89
C SER A 5 50.99 3.56 -4.93
N SER A 6 50.05 4.22 -4.27
CA SER A 6 48.98 3.57 -3.50
C SER A 6 47.96 2.95 -4.44
N THR A 7 48.03 1.63 -4.64
CA THR A 7 46.93 0.84 -5.22
C THR A 7 45.77 0.80 -4.23
N HIS A 8 44.75 1.61 -4.46
CA HIS A 8 43.47 1.50 -3.78
C HIS A 8 42.73 0.25 -4.28
N SER A 9 42.65 -0.78 -3.43
CA SER A 9 41.74 -1.91 -3.58
C SER A 9 40.30 -1.42 -3.40
N VAL A 10 39.49 -1.52 -4.45
CA VAL A 10 38.04 -1.31 -4.39
C VAL A 10 37.42 -2.46 -3.58
N PRO A 11 36.44 -2.22 -2.67
CA PRO A 11 35.81 -3.29 -1.91
C PRO A 11 34.94 -4.15 -2.83
N SER A 12 35.18 -5.45 -2.82
CA SER A 12 34.49 -6.47 -3.64
C SER A 12 33.00 -6.66 -3.31
N SER A 13 32.43 -5.90 -2.38
CA SER A 13 31.04 -6.08 -1.90
C SER A 13 29.98 -5.41 -2.77
N LEU A 14 30.37 -4.52 -3.69
CA LEU A 14 29.45 -3.81 -4.60
C LEU A 14 29.17 -4.60 -5.88
N THR A 15 30.14 -5.38 -6.37
CA THR A 15 30.01 -6.21 -7.58
C THR A 15 29.07 -7.39 -7.38
N ASP A 16 29.14 -8.06 -6.22
CA ASP A 16 28.29 -9.23 -5.92
C ASP A 16 26.80 -8.84 -5.79
N SER A 17 26.50 -7.59 -5.40
CA SER A 17 25.12 -7.07 -5.35
C SER A 17 24.57 -6.66 -6.71
N LEU A 18 25.45 -6.36 -7.67
CA LEU A 18 25.08 -5.95 -9.03
C LEU A 18 24.87 -7.19 -9.92
N GLU A 19 25.70 -8.22 -9.80
CA GLU A 19 25.50 -9.51 -10.49
C GLU A 19 24.23 -10.23 -10.01
N ALA A 20 23.94 -10.20 -8.71
CA ALA A 20 22.69 -10.76 -8.18
C ALA A 20 21.41 -9.98 -8.60
N ALA A 21 21.55 -8.74 -9.09
CA ALA A 21 20.42 -7.97 -9.63
C ALA A 21 20.18 -8.26 -11.12
N MET A 22 21.14 -8.89 -11.81
CA MET A 22 21.11 -9.15 -13.25
C MET A 22 20.78 -10.61 -13.61
N GLU A 23 20.84 -11.53 -12.65
CA GLU A 23 20.42 -12.92 -12.85
C GLU A 23 18.99 -13.15 -12.37
N ILE A 24 17.99 -12.90 -13.22
CA ILE A 24 16.72 -13.64 -13.31
C ILE A 24 16.00 -13.17 -14.59
N GLU A 25 15.55 -14.17 -15.36
CA GLU A 25 14.52 -14.13 -16.42
C GLU A 25 14.93 -13.81 -17.87
N GLY A 26 15.16 -14.90 -18.61
CA GLY A 26 14.87 -14.96 -20.03
C GLY A 26 13.35 -15.08 -20.29
N HIS A 27 12.93 -14.30 -21.30
CA HIS A 27 11.76 -14.44 -22.18
C HIS A 27 10.45 -13.71 -21.83
N TYR A 28 10.16 -12.76 -22.74
CA TYR A 28 8.98 -11.90 -22.94
C TYR A 28 8.78 -10.79 -21.91
N SER A 29 8.46 -9.58 -22.42
CA SER A 29 8.05 -8.41 -21.64
C SER A 29 6.91 -8.80 -20.72
N ARG A 30 7.15 -8.80 -19.40
CA ARG A 30 6.14 -9.19 -18.41
C ARG A 30 5.47 -7.94 -17.87
N VAL A 31 4.17 -7.82 -18.13
CA VAL A 31 3.34 -6.78 -17.54
C VAL A 31 3.15 -7.10 -16.06
N LEU A 32 3.70 -6.24 -15.19
CA LEU A 32 3.59 -6.43 -13.74
C LEU A 32 2.20 -6.03 -13.27
N SER A 33 1.53 -6.87 -12.47
CA SER A 33 0.18 -6.57 -11.99
C SER A 33 -0.16 -7.29 -10.70
N PHE A 34 -1.06 -6.69 -9.91
CA PHE A 34 -1.55 -7.32 -8.68
C PHE A 34 -2.39 -8.57 -8.97
N SER A 35 -1.99 -9.75 -8.49
CA SER A 35 -2.77 -10.97 -8.71
C SER A 35 -2.78 -11.88 -7.50
N CYS A 36 -3.98 -12.12 -6.95
CA CYS A 36 -4.22 -13.09 -5.89
C CYS A 36 -4.64 -14.47 -6.44
N ALA A 37 -4.46 -14.70 -7.74
CA ALA A 37 -4.78 -15.98 -8.37
C ALA A 37 -3.85 -17.11 -7.92
N SER A 38 -2.64 -16.80 -7.45
CA SER A 38 -1.64 -17.78 -6.97
C SER A 38 -1.87 -18.25 -5.52
N ASP A 39 -2.67 -17.52 -4.73
CA ASP A 39 -3.00 -17.85 -3.32
C ASP A 39 -3.64 -19.25 -3.16
N LEU A 40 -4.14 -19.82 -4.26
CA LEU A 40 -4.67 -21.17 -4.38
C LEU A 40 -3.69 -22.29 -4.00
N LYS A 41 -2.36 -22.04 -4.00
CA LYS A 41 -1.34 -23.09 -3.80
C LYS A 41 -0.35 -22.85 -2.67
N SER A 42 -0.10 -21.60 -2.25
CA SER A 42 1.06 -21.25 -1.41
C SER A 42 0.74 -20.84 0.04
N GLU A 43 -0.50 -21.05 0.51
CA GLU A 43 -0.97 -20.57 1.83
C GLU A 43 -0.69 -19.07 2.09
N GLY A 44 -0.53 -18.26 1.03
CA GLY A 44 -0.25 -16.83 1.14
C GLY A 44 1.17 -16.47 1.60
N LYS A 45 2.12 -17.42 1.51
CA LYS A 45 3.52 -17.22 1.94
C LYS A 45 4.39 -16.46 0.93
N SER A 46 4.05 -16.51 -0.36
CA SER A 46 4.83 -15.88 -1.42
C SER A 46 3.95 -15.10 -2.39
N PHE A 47 4.45 -13.95 -2.86
CA PHE A 47 3.80 -13.16 -3.90
C PHE A 47 3.94 -13.81 -5.28
N SER A 48 3.09 -13.40 -6.22
CA SER A 48 3.20 -13.82 -7.62
C SER A 48 4.54 -13.35 -8.21
N PRO A 49 5.24 -14.11 -9.06
CA PRO A 49 6.45 -13.63 -9.74
C PRO A 49 6.23 -12.34 -10.53
N ASP A 50 5.03 -12.17 -11.09
CA ASP A 50 4.64 -10.99 -11.88
C ASP A 50 4.14 -9.82 -11.00
N SER A 51 4.34 -9.90 -9.68
CA SER A 51 3.96 -8.86 -8.75
C SER A 51 5.02 -7.74 -8.70
N TYR A 52 4.62 -6.53 -8.31
CA TYR A 52 5.54 -5.38 -8.23
C TYR A 52 6.68 -5.61 -7.23
N LEU A 53 6.41 -6.37 -6.17
CA LEU A 53 7.39 -6.71 -5.15
C LEU A 53 8.33 -7.85 -5.59
N ALA A 54 7.79 -8.98 -6.06
CA ALA A 54 8.60 -10.16 -6.40
C ALA A 54 9.47 -9.97 -7.65
N SER A 55 9.02 -9.15 -8.60
CA SER A 55 9.78 -8.79 -9.81
C SER A 55 11.00 -7.89 -9.55
N GLY A 56 11.15 -7.38 -8.33
CA GLY A 56 12.19 -6.43 -7.96
C GLY A 56 12.01 -5.02 -8.54
N SER A 57 10.86 -4.72 -9.17
CA SER A 57 10.58 -3.40 -9.75
C SER A 57 10.66 -2.29 -8.70
N LEU A 58 10.01 -2.49 -7.55
CA LEU A 58 10.13 -1.57 -6.41
C LEU A 58 11.60 -1.38 -6.00
N LYS A 59 12.37 -2.48 -5.85
CA LYS A 59 13.77 -2.39 -5.42
C LYS A 59 14.60 -1.56 -6.38
N ARG A 60 14.45 -1.75 -7.70
CA ARG A 60 15.17 -0.97 -8.73
C ARG A 60 14.79 0.50 -8.68
N ASN A 61 13.49 0.78 -8.61
CA ASN A 61 12.96 2.14 -8.52
C ASN A 61 13.53 2.89 -7.30
N LEU A 62 13.49 2.28 -6.10
CA LEU A 62 14.04 2.87 -4.88
C LEU A 62 15.58 3.03 -4.92
N LEU A 63 16.28 2.37 -5.84
CA LEU A 63 17.73 2.52 -6.05
C LEU A 63 18.06 3.50 -7.19
N GLY A 64 17.05 4.14 -7.80
CA GLY A 64 17.24 5.02 -8.95
C GLY A 64 17.65 4.26 -10.22
N LEU A 65 17.34 2.96 -10.30
CA LEU A 65 17.59 2.11 -11.47
C LEU A 65 16.33 1.97 -12.31
N ASP A 66 16.52 1.58 -13.58
CA ASP A 66 15.42 1.33 -14.51
C ASP A 66 14.47 0.27 -13.94
N PRO A 67 13.19 0.58 -13.71
CA PRO A 67 12.24 -0.39 -13.17
C PRO A 67 11.97 -1.56 -14.14
N PHE A 68 12.16 -1.39 -15.45
CA PHE A 68 11.84 -2.38 -16.49
C PHE A 68 12.93 -2.50 -17.57
N PRO A 69 14.15 -2.95 -17.21
CA PRO A 69 15.33 -2.84 -18.07
C PRO A 69 15.23 -3.57 -19.41
N ILE A 70 14.40 -4.61 -19.51
CA ILE A 70 14.24 -5.45 -20.71
C ILE A 70 13.00 -5.12 -21.54
N ASP A 71 12.16 -4.19 -21.07
CA ASP A 71 10.90 -3.84 -21.74
C ASP A 71 11.07 -2.57 -22.59
N TYR A 72 10.22 -2.39 -23.61
CA TYR A 72 10.17 -1.21 -24.49
C TYR A 72 11.51 -0.84 -25.17
N GLU A 73 12.34 -1.83 -25.52
CA GLU A 73 13.61 -1.60 -26.25
C GLU A 73 13.42 -1.29 -27.75
N LYS A 74 12.22 -1.49 -28.29
CA LYS A 74 11.92 -1.28 -29.72
C LYS A 74 11.54 0.17 -29.99
N ASP A 75 11.83 0.64 -31.20
CA ASP A 75 11.42 1.98 -31.71
C ASP A 75 9.90 2.19 -31.72
N ILE A 76 9.13 1.09 -31.80
CA ILE A 76 7.67 1.10 -31.85
C ILE A 76 7.10 0.31 -30.67
N VAL A 77 6.18 0.94 -29.94
CA VAL A 77 5.36 0.35 -28.89
C VAL A 77 3.91 0.28 -29.34
N GLU A 78 3.23 -0.83 -29.01
CA GLU A 78 1.79 -0.96 -29.22
C GLU A 78 1.06 -0.57 -27.93
N LEU A 79 0.26 0.50 -27.97
CA LEU A 79 -0.54 0.96 -26.84
C LEU A 79 -1.99 1.08 -27.28
N PHE A 80 -2.89 0.39 -26.58
CA PHE A 80 -4.33 0.37 -26.87
C PHE A 80 -4.66 -0.02 -28.33
N ASP A 81 -3.94 -0.99 -28.89
CA ASP A 81 -4.05 -1.45 -30.29
C ASP A 81 -3.57 -0.44 -31.35
N PHE A 82 -2.87 0.62 -30.94
CA PHE A 82 -2.24 1.59 -31.84
C PHE A 82 -0.72 1.50 -31.75
N GLN A 83 -0.03 1.70 -32.87
CA GLN A 83 1.42 1.76 -32.91
C GLN A 83 1.90 3.20 -32.68
N TRP A 84 2.88 3.34 -31.78
CA TRP A 84 3.47 4.61 -31.41
C TRP A 84 4.98 4.53 -31.47
N VAL A 85 5.63 5.66 -31.76
CA VAL A 85 7.09 5.77 -31.62
C VAL A 85 7.43 5.89 -30.14
N THR A 86 8.17 4.91 -29.61
CA THR A 86 8.38 4.69 -28.17
C THR A 86 8.95 5.92 -27.45
N GLU A 87 9.86 6.66 -28.09
CA GLU A 87 10.58 7.76 -27.45
C GLU A 87 9.79 9.09 -27.45
N ILE A 88 8.72 9.20 -28.23
CA ILE A 88 8.00 10.49 -28.41
C ILE A 88 6.50 10.39 -28.13
N ALA A 89 5.93 9.20 -28.00
CA ALA A 89 4.47 9.03 -27.91
C ALA A 89 3.85 9.81 -26.75
N LEU A 90 4.55 9.88 -25.61
CA LEU A 90 4.05 10.59 -24.44
C LEU A 90 4.12 12.10 -24.64
N VAL A 91 5.18 12.64 -25.25
CA VAL A 91 5.32 14.07 -25.56
C VAL A 91 4.24 14.51 -26.55
N GLU A 92 4.02 13.74 -27.62
CA GLU A 92 3.09 14.13 -28.68
C GLU A 92 1.61 13.90 -28.32
N SER A 93 1.31 12.91 -27.47
CA SER A 93 -0.06 12.40 -27.29
C SER A 93 -0.45 12.08 -25.84
N CYS A 94 0.20 12.69 -24.84
CA CYS A 94 -0.08 12.46 -23.40
C CYS A 94 -1.59 12.46 -23.08
N THR A 95 -2.30 13.57 -23.33
CA THR A 95 -3.74 13.68 -23.00
C THR A 95 -4.60 12.67 -23.76
N PHE A 96 -4.24 12.33 -25.01
CA PHE A 96 -4.97 11.34 -25.78
C PHE A 96 -4.77 9.93 -25.21
N LEU A 97 -3.54 9.54 -24.90
CA LEU A 97 -3.21 8.24 -24.30
C LEU A 97 -3.88 8.06 -22.93
N PHE A 98 -3.86 9.07 -22.06
CA PHE A 98 -4.61 9.04 -20.81
C PHE A 98 -6.14 9.05 -21.03
N GLY A 99 -6.62 9.67 -22.12
CA GLY A 99 -8.01 9.56 -22.57
C GLY A 99 -8.39 8.12 -22.93
N LEU A 100 -7.54 7.41 -23.66
CA LEU A 100 -7.72 5.99 -23.99
C LEU A 100 -7.70 5.12 -22.72
N LEU A 101 -6.78 5.38 -21.79
CA LEU A 101 -6.76 4.69 -20.50
C LEU A 101 -8.12 4.79 -19.78
N ARG A 102 -8.67 6.01 -19.66
CA ARG A 102 -9.99 6.23 -19.04
C ARG A 102 -11.11 5.52 -19.80
N GLN A 103 -11.04 5.48 -21.13
CA GLN A 103 -12.01 4.75 -21.95
C GLN A 103 -11.97 3.23 -21.69
N PHE A 104 -10.77 2.65 -21.55
CA PHE A 104 -10.61 1.23 -21.23
C PHE A 104 -11.02 0.90 -19.80
N ILE A 105 -10.78 1.79 -18.83
CA ILE A 105 -11.31 1.69 -17.47
C ILE A 105 -12.85 1.65 -17.52
N TYR A 106 -13.47 2.62 -18.17
CA TYR A 106 -14.93 2.69 -18.32
C TYR A 106 -15.51 1.46 -19.02
N LYS A 107 -14.80 0.92 -20.02
CA LYS A 107 -15.16 -0.35 -20.66
C LYS A 107 -15.21 -1.50 -19.64
N LEU A 108 -14.20 -1.60 -18.77
CA LEU A 108 -14.16 -2.63 -17.74
C LEU A 108 -15.24 -2.42 -16.66
N GLU A 109 -15.53 -1.18 -16.28
CA GLU A 109 -16.64 -0.85 -15.37
C GLU A 109 -17.98 -1.34 -15.93
N ASN A 110 -18.27 -1.06 -17.20
CA ASN A 110 -19.48 -1.54 -17.87
C ASN A 110 -19.53 -3.07 -17.94
N LEU A 111 -18.39 -3.73 -18.16
CA LEU A 111 -18.27 -5.19 -18.12
C LEU A 111 -18.48 -5.75 -16.71
N ALA A 112 -18.15 -5.01 -15.65
CA ALA A 112 -18.42 -5.44 -14.28
C ALA A 112 -19.88 -5.23 -13.86
N GLN A 113 -20.52 -4.17 -14.34
CA GLN A 113 -21.92 -3.84 -14.01
C GLN A 113 -22.94 -4.68 -14.78
N SER A 114 -22.61 -5.09 -16.01
CA SER A 114 -23.49 -5.91 -16.84
C SER A 114 -23.64 -7.32 -16.26
N SER A 115 -24.62 -7.53 -15.39
CA SER A 115 -24.97 -8.85 -14.85
C SER A 115 -25.55 -9.74 -15.96
N SER A 116 -24.73 -10.62 -16.53
CA SER A 116 -25.24 -11.76 -17.29
C SER A 116 -25.05 -13.01 -16.43
N SER A 117 -26.15 -13.67 -16.10
CA SER A 117 -26.18 -14.98 -15.46
C SER A 117 -25.82 -16.12 -16.42
N ASP A 118 -25.39 -15.82 -17.65
CA ASP A 118 -25.02 -16.83 -18.64
C ASP A 118 -23.60 -17.36 -18.36
N PHE A 119 -23.54 -18.45 -17.60
CA PHE A 119 -22.32 -19.22 -17.35
C PHE A 119 -21.56 -19.59 -18.64
N GLY A 120 -22.25 -19.73 -19.78
CA GLY A 120 -21.64 -20.00 -21.08
C GLY A 120 -20.74 -18.88 -21.62
N GLN A 121 -20.87 -17.65 -21.12
CA GLN A 121 -20.04 -16.50 -21.54
C GLN A 121 -18.92 -16.18 -20.53
N ALA A 122 -18.84 -16.88 -19.41
CA ALA A 122 -17.90 -16.54 -18.33
C ALA A 122 -16.43 -16.51 -18.80
N ALA A 123 -16.02 -17.45 -19.66
CA ALA A 123 -14.66 -17.49 -20.21
C ALA A 123 -14.35 -16.30 -21.13
N ASN A 124 -15.27 -15.93 -22.01
CA ASN A 124 -15.10 -14.79 -22.91
C ASN A 124 -15.03 -13.48 -22.12
N ARG A 125 -15.90 -13.32 -21.11
CA ARG A 125 -15.90 -12.14 -20.25
C ARG A 125 -14.64 -12.04 -19.40
N HIS A 126 -14.15 -13.16 -18.88
CA HIS A 126 -12.87 -13.21 -18.19
C HIS A 126 -11.72 -12.76 -19.10
N LEU A 127 -11.64 -13.29 -20.32
CA LEU A 127 -10.61 -12.94 -21.30
C LEU A 127 -10.68 -11.46 -21.70
N GLU A 128 -11.88 -10.95 -21.99
CA GLU A 128 -12.05 -9.54 -22.36
C GLU A 128 -11.67 -8.61 -21.20
N ALA A 129 -12.09 -8.92 -19.97
CA ALA A 129 -11.75 -8.16 -18.79
C ALA A 129 -10.23 -8.20 -18.50
N ASN A 130 -9.61 -9.38 -18.64
CA ASN A 130 -8.17 -9.55 -18.49
C ASN A 130 -7.40 -8.71 -19.52
N ASN A 131 -7.75 -8.82 -20.80
CA ASN A 131 -7.08 -8.08 -21.88
C ASN A 131 -7.24 -6.56 -21.69
N THR A 132 -8.42 -6.11 -21.26
CA THR A 132 -8.69 -4.69 -20.98
C THR A 132 -7.80 -4.20 -19.83
N ARG A 133 -7.74 -4.96 -18.72
CA ARG A 133 -6.86 -4.65 -17.60
C ARG A 133 -5.39 -4.60 -18.01
N GLN A 134 -4.91 -5.61 -18.74
CA GLN A 134 -3.50 -5.68 -19.16
C GLN A 134 -3.08 -4.46 -19.98
N LYS A 135 -3.92 -4.00 -20.93
CA LYS A 135 -3.65 -2.78 -21.71
C LYS A 135 -3.54 -1.52 -20.85
N CYS A 136 -4.38 -1.39 -19.83
CA CYS A 136 -4.29 -0.26 -18.90
C CYS A 136 -2.98 -0.29 -18.10
N VAL A 137 -2.59 -1.47 -17.60
CA VAL A 137 -1.36 -1.65 -16.81
C VAL A 137 -0.11 -1.47 -17.67
N GLU A 138 -0.11 -2.01 -18.89
CA GLU A 138 0.96 -1.84 -19.88
C GLU A 138 1.18 -0.36 -20.21
N PHE A 139 0.12 0.43 -20.38
CA PHE A 139 0.26 1.86 -20.59
C PHE A 139 0.90 2.57 -19.37
N LEU A 140 0.46 2.24 -18.15
CA LEU A 140 1.04 2.84 -16.94
C LEU A 140 2.51 2.43 -16.73
N GLN A 141 2.87 1.21 -17.11
CA GLN A 141 4.24 0.72 -17.13
C GLN A 141 5.07 1.49 -18.16
N TYR A 142 4.55 1.69 -19.37
CA TYR A 142 5.18 2.52 -20.39
C TYR A 142 5.45 3.95 -19.88
N VAL A 143 4.51 4.60 -19.17
CA VAL A 143 4.74 5.93 -18.60
C VAL A 143 5.95 5.94 -17.64
N LYS A 144 6.10 4.91 -16.80
CA LYS A 144 7.26 4.78 -15.87
C LYS A 144 8.57 4.67 -16.64
N VAL A 145 8.60 3.82 -17.67
CA VAL A 145 9.78 3.63 -18.54
C VAL A 145 10.11 4.91 -19.28
N PHE A 146 9.10 5.60 -19.81
CA PHE A 146 9.26 6.86 -20.51
C PHE A 146 9.93 7.92 -19.63
N ILE A 147 9.39 8.12 -18.42
CA ILE A 147 9.94 9.09 -17.46
C ILE A 147 11.39 8.74 -17.10
N PHE A 148 11.69 7.46 -16.92
CA PHE A 148 13.04 7.04 -16.55
C PHE A 148 14.04 7.27 -17.70
N ARG A 149 13.70 6.84 -18.91
CA ARG A 149 14.64 6.75 -20.04
C ARG A 149 14.68 7.98 -20.94
N TYR A 150 13.53 8.60 -21.21
CA TYR A 150 13.38 9.56 -22.31
C TYR A 150 13.04 10.97 -21.86
N LEU A 151 12.46 11.15 -20.67
CA LEU A 151 12.15 12.50 -20.18
C LEU A 151 13.44 13.22 -19.76
N GLU A 152 13.86 14.26 -20.47
CA GLU A 152 15.01 15.06 -20.05
C GLU A 152 14.60 16.29 -19.22
N PRO A 153 15.28 16.58 -18.09
CA PRO A 153 15.01 17.78 -17.30
C PRO A 153 15.58 19.00 -18.03
N HIS A 154 14.70 19.93 -18.41
CA HIS A 154 15.09 21.21 -19.02
C HIS A 154 15.50 22.22 -17.95
N ASP A 155 16.69 22.83 -18.10
CA ASP A 155 17.12 23.95 -17.25
C ASP A 155 16.39 25.24 -17.71
N THR A 156 15.90 26.02 -16.75
CA THR A 156 14.98 27.15 -16.98
C THR A 156 15.58 28.37 -17.69
N GLU A 157 16.88 28.32 -18.04
CA GLU A 157 17.61 29.46 -18.60
C GLU A 157 17.74 29.44 -20.14
N ASP A 158 17.39 28.34 -20.80
CA ASP A 158 17.52 28.24 -22.26
C ASP A 158 16.23 28.66 -22.99
N GLU A 159 16.35 29.56 -23.96
CA GLU A 159 15.26 29.87 -24.90
C GLU A 159 14.95 28.61 -25.71
N LEU A 160 13.83 27.95 -25.42
CA LEU A 160 13.36 26.79 -26.19
C LEU A 160 12.99 27.25 -27.61
N PHE A 161 13.80 26.90 -28.60
CA PHE A 161 13.64 27.36 -29.98
C PHE A 161 12.71 26.44 -30.78
N HIS A 162 12.67 25.13 -30.49
CA HIS A 162 11.88 24.17 -31.24
C HIS A 162 10.50 23.88 -30.60
N PRO A 163 9.40 23.77 -31.37
CA PRO A 163 8.07 23.46 -30.82
C PRO A 163 7.99 22.16 -30.02
N TYR A 164 8.78 21.14 -30.40
CA TYR A 164 8.88 19.88 -29.66
C TYR A 164 9.50 20.08 -28.27
N GLU A 165 10.60 20.83 -28.15
CA GLU A 165 11.26 21.12 -26.88
C GLU A 165 10.31 21.83 -25.90
N LYS A 166 9.43 22.71 -26.43
CA LYS A 166 8.38 23.35 -25.64
C LYS A 166 7.33 22.36 -25.11
N GLN A 167 6.94 21.37 -25.92
CA GLN A 167 5.99 20.34 -25.50
C GLN A 167 6.62 19.40 -24.46
N GLU A 168 7.87 19.02 -24.68
CA GLU A 168 8.64 18.19 -23.75
C GLU A 168 8.84 18.88 -22.40
N ALA A 169 9.20 20.17 -22.39
CA ALA A 169 9.33 20.95 -21.16
C ALA A 169 8.02 21.07 -20.36
N GLN A 170 6.86 21.03 -21.04
CA GLN A 170 5.53 21.06 -20.40
C GLN A 170 5.04 19.68 -19.96
N LEU A 171 5.66 18.60 -20.45
CA LEU A 171 5.20 17.23 -20.22
C LEU A 171 5.14 16.85 -18.74
N PRO A 172 6.12 17.18 -17.86
CA PRO A 172 6.02 16.87 -16.43
C PRO A 172 4.75 17.42 -15.78
N SER A 173 4.39 18.67 -16.07
CA SER A 173 3.17 19.30 -15.58
C SER A 173 1.92 18.60 -16.12
N LEU A 174 1.91 18.26 -17.41
CA LEU A 174 0.81 17.53 -18.05
C LEU A 174 0.61 16.14 -17.42
N ILE A 175 1.68 15.41 -17.12
CA ILE A 175 1.61 14.12 -16.45
C ILE A 175 0.97 14.27 -15.06
N VAL A 176 1.37 15.27 -14.27
CA VAL A 176 0.75 15.53 -12.95
C VAL A 176 -0.75 15.80 -13.09
N GLU A 177 -1.16 16.60 -14.08
CA GLU A 177 -2.56 16.91 -14.36
C GLU A 177 -3.38 15.68 -14.77
N GLU A 178 -2.83 14.83 -15.64
CA GLU A 178 -3.49 13.61 -16.09
C GLU A 178 -3.57 12.55 -14.98
N LEU A 179 -2.54 12.43 -14.14
CA LEU A 179 -2.55 11.57 -12.96
C LEU A 179 -3.60 12.04 -11.96
N TYR A 180 -3.69 13.34 -11.68
CA TYR A 180 -4.72 13.88 -10.81
C TYR A 180 -6.13 13.57 -11.36
N SER A 181 -6.34 13.83 -12.65
CA SER A 181 -7.60 13.51 -13.33
C SER A 181 -7.93 12.02 -13.26
N LEU A 182 -6.92 11.15 -13.33
CA LEU A 182 -7.08 9.70 -13.17
C LEU A 182 -7.49 9.32 -11.74
N THR A 183 -6.89 9.93 -10.71
CA THR A 183 -7.29 9.70 -9.30
C THR A 183 -8.73 10.11 -9.03
N LEU A 184 -9.18 11.23 -9.63
CA LEU A 184 -10.56 11.67 -9.53
C LEU A 184 -11.52 10.72 -10.26
N HIS A 185 -11.09 10.13 -11.37
CA HIS A 185 -11.90 9.22 -12.16
C HIS A 185 -12.16 7.88 -11.44
N ILE A 186 -11.12 7.29 -10.84
CA ILE A 186 -11.25 5.99 -10.15
C ILE A 186 -11.84 6.10 -8.75
N GLY A 187 -11.69 7.27 -8.10
CA GLY A 187 -12.21 7.52 -6.75
C GLY A 187 -11.52 6.70 -5.66
N HIS A 188 -12.22 6.48 -4.54
CA HIS A 188 -11.72 5.74 -3.39
C HIS A 188 -12.01 4.23 -3.48
N LEU A 189 -11.06 3.40 -3.02
CA LEU A 189 -11.23 1.94 -2.97
C LEU A 189 -12.32 1.51 -1.99
N TYR A 190 -12.53 2.25 -0.89
CA TYR A 190 -13.54 1.88 0.11
C TYR A 190 -14.98 2.19 -0.32
N ASP A 191 -15.17 3.06 -1.32
CA ASP A 191 -16.46 3.43 -1.89
C ASP A 191 -16.95 2.45 -2.96
N LEU A 192 -16.09 1.50 -3.37
CA LEU A 192 -16.46 0.48 -4.33
C LEU A 192 -17.68 -0.33 -3.84
N PRO A 193 -18.65 -0.62 -4.73
CA PRO A 193 -19.80 -1.44 -4.42
C PRO A 193 -19.44 -2.76 -3.75
N ALA A 194 -20.26 -3.19 -2.78
CA ALA A 194 -20.06 -4.44 -2.06
C ALA A 194 -19.97 -5.67 -3.00
N CYS A 195 -20.65 -5.66 -4.15
CA CYS A 195 -20.53 -6.73 -5.14
C CYS A 195 -19.13 -6.87 -5.76
N ILE A 196 -18.34 -5.79 -5.79
CA ILE A 196 -16.96 -5.77 -6.25
C ILE A 196 -16.01 -6.19 -5.11
N LEU A 197 -16.26 -5.71 -3.89
CA LEU A 197 -15.43 -6.01 -2.72
C LEU A 197 -15.63 -7.45 -2.20
N GLU A 198 -16.87 -7.92 -2.12
CA GLU A 198 -17.25 -9.23 -1.55
C GLU A 198 -17.35 -10.34 -2.60
N GLY A 199 -17.43 -10.00 -3.89
CA GLY A 199 -17.44 -10.95 -5.02
C GLY A 199 -16.18 -11.83 -5.15
N ASN A 200 -15.16 -11.55 -4.33
CA ASN A 200 -13.88 -12.27 -4.28
C ASN A 200 -13.89 -13.49 -3.32
N THR A 201 -15.01 -13.78 -2.66
CA THR A 201 -15.10 -14.82 -1.62
C THR A 201 -15.31 -16.24 -2.15
N ILE A 202 -15.78 -16.40 -3.38
CA ILE A 202 -15.98 -17.71 -4.03
C ILE A 202 -15.02 -17.83 -5.20
N LEU A 203 -13.85 -18.43 -4.94
CA LEU A 203 -12.78 -18.52 -5.93
C LEU A 203 -13.03 -19.69 -6.91
N PRO A 204 -13.15 -19.45 -8.23
CA PRO A 204 -13.47 -20.52 -9.18
C PRO A 204 -12.27 -21.45 -9.39
N GLN A 205 -12.49 -22.77 -9.25
CA GLN A 205 -11.45 -23.81 -9.44
C GLN A 205 -10.77 -23.77 -10.83
N ALA A 206 -11.38 -23.08 -11.81
CA ALA A 206 -10.91 -22.99 -13.19
C ALA A 206 -10.06 -21.73 -13.51
N LYS A 207 -9.64 -20.92 -12.53
CA LYS A 207 -8.94 -19.62 -12.74
C LYS A 207 -9.69 -18.62 -13.64
N LEU A 208 -10.99 -18.80 -13.81
CA LEU A 208 -11.86 -17.86 -14.52
C LEU A 208 -12.42 -16.87 -13.53
N PHE A 209 -11.95 -15.62 -13.58
CA PHE A 209 -12.36 -14.57 -12.67
C PHE A 209 -13.45 -13.67 -13.29
N PRO A 210 -14.45 -13.23 -12.49
CA PRO A 210 -15.47 -12.30 -12.98
C PRO A 210 -14.85 -10.92 -13.31
N PRO A 211 -15.47 -10.11 -14.19
CA PRO A 211 -14.95 -8.78 -14.52
C PRO A 211 -14.80 -7.85 -13.31
N SER A 212 -15.61 -8.01 -12.26
CA SER A 212 -15.47 -7.25 -11.00
C SER A 212 -14.15 -7.53 -10.27
N TRP A 213 -13.63 -8.76 -10.34
CA TRP A 213 -12.31 -9.10 -9.81
C TRP A 213 -11.23 -8.33 -10.58
N HIS A 214 -11.30 -8.33 -11.91
CA HIS A 214 -10.33 -7.61 -12.75
C HIS A 214 -10.38 -6.10 -12.49
N LEU A 215 -11.57 -5.54 -12.34
CA LEU A 215 -11.76 -4.12 -12.07
C LEU A 215 -11.16 -3.70 -10.72
N LEU A 216 -11.42 -4.45 -9.65
CA LEU A 216 -10.81 -4.18 -8.34
C LEU A 216 -9.28 -4.16 -8.43
N HIS A 217 -8.71 -5.16 -9.08
CA HIS A 217 -7.26 -5.28 -9.18
C HIS A 217 -6.66 -4.22 -10.10
N LEU A 218 -7.36 -3.81 -11.16
CA LEU A 218 -6.98 -2.66 -11.98
C LEU A 218 -6.94 -1.38 -11.14
N TYR A 219 -7.91 -1.16 -10.25
CA TYR A 219 -7.89 0.04 -9.39
C TYR A 219 -6.69 0.03 -8.47
N ILE A 220 -6.38 -1.12 -7.86
CA ILE A 220 -5.16 -1.29 -7.05
C ILE A 220 -3.90 -1.01 -7.89
N ASP A 221 -3.81 -1.53 -9.12
CA ASP A 221 -2.70 -1.26 -10.05
C ASP A 221 -2.55 0.24 -10.34
N ILE A 222 -3.67 0.93 -10.58
CA ILE A 222 -3.69 2.37 -10.87
C ILE A 222 -3.26 3.17 -9.63
N HIS A 223 -3.85 2.91 -8.46
CA HIS A 223 -3.50 3.61 -7.22
C HIS A 223 -2.00 3.50 -6.92
N TRP A 224 -1.44 2.30 -7.05
CA TRP A 224 0.00 2.09 -6.89
C TRP A 224 0.82 2.80 -7.98
N SER A 225 0.44 2.64 -9.25
CA SER A 225 1.17 3.23 -10.37
C SER A 225 1.21 4.75 -10.31
N VAL A 226 0.15 5.41 -9.83
CA VAL A 226 0.17 6.87 -9.61
C VAL A 226 1.26 7.26 -8.62
N LEU A 227 1.35 6.59 -7.46
CA LEU A 227 2.40 6.88 -6.47
C LEU A 227 3.80 6.62 -7.04
N GLU A 228 3.95 5.53 -7.78
CA GLU A 228 5.21 5.13 -8.37
C GLU A 228 5.68 6.13 -9.45
N ILE A 229 4.76 6.55 -10.33
CA ILE A 229 5.03 7.55 -11.36
C ILE A 229 5.39 8.90 -10.72
N LEU A 230 4.65 9.35 -9.70
CA LEU A 230 4.97 10.61 -9.01
C LEU A 230 6.33 10.54 -8.29
N HIS A 231 6.69 9.38 -7.73
CA HIS A 231 8.01 9.18 -7.14
C HIS A 231 9.12 9.26 -8.20
N LEU A 232 8.99 8.52 -9.30
CA LEU A 232 9.94 8.52 -10.42
C LEU A 232 10.10 9.91 -11.02
N LEU A 233 8.99 10.60 -11.26
CA LEU A 233 8.98 11.95 -11.80
C LEU A 233 9.69 12.92 -10.85
N GLY A 234 9.46 12.80 -9.54
CA GLY A 234 10.16 13.58 -8.52
C GLY A 234 11.67 13.33 -8.53
N GLU A 235 12.13 12.09 -8.62
CA GLU A 235 13.57 11.79 -8.68
C GLU A 235 14.20 12.27 -10.00
N LYS A 236 13.52 12.05 -11.15
CA LYS A 236 14.00 12.48 -12.47
C LYS A 236 14.14 14.00 -12.56
N MET A 237 13.19 14.74 -12.00
CA MET A 237 13.23 16.20 -11.91
C MET A 237 14.07 16.72 -10.74
N ARG A 238 15.01 15.92 -10.20
CA ARG A 238 15.94 16.29 -9.12
C ARG A 238 15.23 16.87 -7.89
N ARG A 239 14.02 16.37 -7.59
CA ARG A 239 13.13 16.78 -6.50
C ARG A 239 12.67 18.24 -6.59
N GLN A 240 12.71 18.83 -7.78
CA GLN A 240 12.05 20.12 -8.02
C GLN A 240 10.53 19.97 -7.99
N THR A 241 9.87 21.02 -7.52
CA THR A 241 8.40 21.08 -7.47
C THR A 241 7.85 21.27 -8.87
N ILE A 242 6.98 20.35 -9.30
CA ILE A 242 6.30 20.40 -10.59
C ILE A 242 4.89 20.89 -10.34
N TYR A 243 4.50 21.97 -11.01
CA TYR A 243 3.18 22.58 -10.85
C TYR A 243 2.23 22.10 -11.94
N ALA A 244 1.05 21.64 -11.54
CA ALA A 244 -0.09 21.53 -12.43
C ALA A 244 -0.66 22.92 -12.66
N HIS A 245 -0.70 23.37 -13.90
CA HIS A 245 -1.13 24.72 -14.26
C HIS A 245 -2.64 24.82 -14.46
N ARG A 246 -3.29 23.69 -14.75
CA ARG A 246 -4.75 23.62 -14.96
C ARG A 246 -5.56 23.44 -13.67
N PHE A 247 -4.92 23.09 -12.55
CA PHE A 247 -5.59 22.80 -11.28
C PHE A 247 -5.10 23.73 -10.17
N THR A 248 -5.93 24.70 -9.83
CA THR A 248 -5.81 25.52 -8.61
C THR A 248 -6.79 25.00 -7.57
N ASN A 249 -6.33 24.80 -6.34
CA ASN A 249 -7.21 24.44 -5.23
C ASN A 249 -8.11 25.62 -4.81
N LEU A 250 -9.00 25.39 -3.85
CA LEU A 250 -9.94 26.42 -3.35
C LEU A 250 -9.25 27.62 -2.68
N THR A 251 -8.01 27.47 -2.22
CA THR A 251 -7.19 28.55 -1.64
C THR A 251 -6.36 29.30 -2.68
N GLY A 252 -6.45 28.92 -3.96
CA GLY A 252 -5.72 29.52 -5.07
C GLY A 252 -4.29 29.02 -5.24
N GLU A 253 -3.88 28.00 -4.50
CA GLU A 253 -2.58 27.35 -4.66
C GLU A 253 -2.64 26.28 -5.77
N ASN A 254 -1.58 26.22 -6.57
CA ASN A 254 -1.48 25.22 -7.63
C ASN A 254 -1.22 23.83 -7.02
N LEU A 255 -1.90 22.82 -7.58
CA LEU A 255 -1.57 21.43 -7.30
C LEU A 255 -0.12 21.14 -7.73
N THR A 256 0.62 20.40 -6.92
CA THR A 256 2.01 20.00 -7.24
C THR A 256 2.15 18.49 -7.26
N ASN A 257 3.22 17.97 -7.85
CA ASN A 257 3.56 16.55 -7.74
C ASN A 257 3.72 16.09 -6.27
N ILE A 258 4.24 16.97 -5.39
CA ILE A 258 4.44 16.67 -3.96
C ILE A 258 3.09 16.59 -3.25
N SER A 259 2.26 17.63 -3.37
CA SER A 259 0.94 17.65 -2.73
C SER A 259 0.04 16.55 -3.26
N LEU A 260 0.07 16.27 -4.58
CA LEU A 260 -0.67 15.15 -5.18
C LEU A 260 -0.21 13.80 -4.63
N PHE A 261 1.10 13.60 -4.44
CA PHE A 261 1.62 12.37 -3.84
C PHE A 261 1.12 12.22 -2.40
N GLU A 262 1.21 13.28 -1.60
CA GLU A 262 0.79 13.30 -0.20
C GLU A 262 -0.71 13.04 -0.05
N ASP A 263 -1.54 13.76 -0.81
CA ASP A 263 -2.99 13.59 -0.81
C ASP A 263 -3.39 12.18 -1.25
N HIS A 264 -2.86 11.71 -2.38
CA HIS A 264 -3.18 10.38 -2.90
C HIS A 264 -2.69 9.25 -1.98
N CYS A 265 -1.50 9.38 -1.38
CA CYS A 265 -0.99 8.40 -0.43
C CYS A 265 -1.82 8.39 0.86
N GLY A 266 -2.20 9.57 1.38
CA GLY A 266 -3.08 9.70 2.53
C GLY A 266 -4.45 9.07 2.30
N ASN A 267 -5.05 9.36 1.14
CA ASN A 267 -6.31 8.76 0.68
C ASN A 267 -6.19 7.24 0.59
N LEU A 268 -5.14 6.72 -0.04
CA LEU A 268 -4.96 5.28 -0.17
C LEU A 268 -4.78 4.59 1.19
N LEU A 269 -4.00 5.17 2.11
CA LEU A 269 -3.87 4.64 3.47
C LEU A 269 -5.22 4.65 4.20
N TYR A 270 -5.99 5.73 4.07
CA TYR A 270 -7.33 5.84 4.63
C TYR A 270 -8.28 4.78 4.06
N ASP A 271 -8.23 4.53 2.75
CA ASP A 271 -9.01 3.48 2.10
C ASP A 271 -8.67 2.10 2.64
N LEU A 272 -7.39 1.78 2.78
CA LEU A 272 -6.92 0.50 3.30
C LEU A 272 -7.31 0.29 4.77
N ILE A 273 -7.28 1.36 5.58
CA ILE A 273 -7.80 1.33 6.95
C ILE A 273 -9.31 1.12 6.97
N SER A 274 -10.06 1.81 6.12
CA SER A 274 -11.51 1.63 5.98
C SER A 274 -11.89 0.20 5.60
N LEU A 275 -11.17 -0.41 4.65
CA LEU A 275 -11.33 -1.82 4.30
C LEU A 275 -10.99 -2.75 5.47
N SER A 276 -9.93 -2.44 6.22
CA SER A 276 -9.52 -3.19 7.41
C SER A 276 -10.58 -3.09 8.53
N VAL A 277 -11.20 -1.94 8.75
CA VAL A 277 -12.31 -1.76 9.72
C VAL A 277 -13.52 -2.60 9.33
N LYS A 278 -13.91 -2.57 8.04
CA LYS A 278 -15.01 -3.42 7.52
C LYS A 278 -14.72 -4.90 7.81
N ARG A 279 -13.48 -5.34 7.66
CA ARG A 279 -13.06 -6.71 7.96
C ARG A 279 -13.06 -7.01 9.47
N TYR A 280 -12.52 -6.10 10.27
CA TYR A 280 -12.47 -6.22 11.73
C TYR A 280 -13.87 -6.37 12.35
N SER A 281 -14.90 -5.76 11.76
CA SER A 281 -16.29 -5.91 12.21
C SER A 281 -16.81 -7.36 12.23
N LYS A 282 -16.14 -8.27 11.49
CA LYS A 282 -16.45 -9.70 11.40
C LYS A 282 -15.48 -10.57 12.22
N VAL A 283 -14.45 -9.98 12.84
CA VAL A 283 -13.40 -10.68 13.61
C VAL A 283 -13.84 -10.86 15.06
N ARG A 284 -13.64 -12.08 15.58
CA ARG A 284 -13.78 -12.37 17.02
C ARG A 284 -12.50 -11.97 17.73
N LEU A 285 -12.59 -11.38 18.91
CA LEU A 285 -11.42 -10.93 19.69
C LEU A 285 -10.46 -12.09 20.00
N SER A 286 -10.98 -13.31 20.22
CA SER A 286 -10.18 -14.53 20.41
C SER A 286 -9.35 -14.95 19.18
N GLU A 287 -9.79 -14.57 17.98
CA GLU A 287 -9.17 -14.94 16.70
C GLU A 287 -8.34 -13.79 16.11
N ALA A 288 -8.29 -12.65 16.81
CA ALA A 288 -7.80 -11.39 16.25
C ALA A 288 -6.39 -11.49 15.65
N LEU A 289 -5.46 -12.19 16.30
CA LEU A 289 -4.08 -12.33 15.80
C LEU A 289 -3.89 -13.33 14.66
N ILE A 290 -4.89 -14.17 14.41
CA ILE A 290 -4.84 -15.18 13.35
C ILE A 290 -5.58 -14.67 12.10
N THR A 291 -6.56 -13.80 12.30
CA THR A 291 -7.32 -13.18 11.21
C THR A 291 -6.55 -12.01 10.59
N HIS A 292 -6.07 -12.22 9.36
CA HIS A 292 -5.41 -11.17 8.57
C HIS A 292 -6.29 -9.93 8.34
N HIS A 293 -5.67 -8.75 8.24
CA HIS A 293 -6.35 -7.47 8.03
C HIS A 293 -6.73 -7.16 6.57
N TYR A 294 -6.16 -7.91 5.62
CA TYR A 294 -6.40 -7.74 4.18
C TYR A 294 -7.38 -8.78 3.61
N THR A 295 -8.01 -8.46 2.48
CA THR A 295 -8.97 -9.33 1.79
C THR A 295 -8.32 -10.31 0.82
N CYS A 296 -7.17 -9.97 0.24
CA CYS A 296 -6.36 -10.83 -0.63
C CYS A 296 -4.87 -10.45 -0.54
N THR A 297 -3.97 -11.27 -1.12
CA THR A 297 -2.53 -10.97 -1.12
C THR A 297 -2.14 -9.71 -1.89
N CYS A 298 -2.96 -9.23 -2.82
CA CYS A 298 -2.72 -7.94 -3.50
C CYS A 298 -2.79 -6.76 -2.54
N ILE A 299 -3.75 -6.77 -1.61
CA ILE A 299 -3.86 -5.74 -0.57
C ILE A 299 -2.70 -5.86 0.43
N LYS A 300 -2.29 -7.08 0.77
CA LYS A 300 -1.07 -7.34 1.56
C LYS A 300 0.16 -6.75 0.87
N GLU A 301 0.32 -7.00 -0.42
CA GLU A 301 1.42 -6.49 -1.23
C GLU A 301 1.41 -4.95 -1.25
N LEU A 302 0.25 -4.35 -1.49
CA LEU A 302 0.11 -2.89 -1.49
C LEU A 302 0.53 -2.26 -0.15
N TRP A 303 0.16 -2.86 0.99
CA TRP A 303 0.65 -2.42 2.30
C TRP A 303 2.18 -2.47 2.39
N VAL A 304 2.80 -3.57 1.95
CA VAL A 304 4.26 -3.72 1.96
C VAL A 304 4.93 -2.69 1.05
N LEU A 305 4.40 -2.47 -0.15
CA LEU A 305 4.89 -1.47 -1.10
C LEU A 305 4.84 -0.06 -0.50
N LEU A 306 3.74 0.32 0.16
CA LEU A 306 3.59 1.61 0.84
C LEU A 306 4.57 1.78 2.00
N ILE A 307 4.76 0.74 2.83
CA ILE A 307 5.75 0.75 3.92
C ILE A 307 7.15 1.04 3.35
N HIS A 308 7.59 0.30 2.33
CA HIS A 308 8.92 0.49 1.76
C HIS A 308 9.10 1.84 1.08
N LEU A 309 8.10 2.30 0.31
CA LEU A 309 8.14 3.58 -0.38
C LEU A 309 8.21 4.76 0.60
N LEU A 310 7.35 4.78 1.62
CA LEU A 310 7.33 5.87 2.60
C LEU A 310 8.58 5.87 3.49
N ASN A 311 9.08 4.71 3.88
CA ASN A 311 10.32 4.62 4.64
C ASN A 311 11.55 5.04 3.81
N HIS A 312 11.55 4.75 2.51
CA HIS A 312 12.58 5.25 1.62
C HIS A 312 12.55 6.79 1.53
N ARG A 313 11.36 7.37 1.29
CA ARG A 313 11.18 8.82 1.19
C ARG A 313 11.49 9.55 2.50
N ASN A 314 11.10 9.01 3.65
CA ASN A 314 11.43 9.56 4.96
C ASN A 314 12.95 9.66 5.16
N LYS A 315 13.69 8.61 4.79
CA LYS A 315 15.17 8.61 4.88
C LYS A 315 15.84 9.56 3.89
N ALA A 316 15.31 9.65 2.66
CA ALA A 316 15.93 10.40 1.58
C ALA A 316 15.59 11.91 1.60
N SER A 317 14.40 12.27 2.09
CA SER A 317 13.81 13.62 1.94
C SER A 317 13.19 14.17 3.22
N LEU A 318 13.41 13.53 4.38
CA LEU A 318 12.89 13.94 5.70
C LEU A 318 11.35 14.12 5.74
N THR A 319 10.62 13.45 4.85
CA THR A 319 9.15 13.41 4.88
C THR A 319 8.66 12.63 6.10
N GLU A 320 7.37 12.67 6.43
CA GLU A 320 6.84 11.87 7.54
C GLU A 320 7.03 10.37 7.33
N SER A 321 7.29 9.63 8.42
CA SER A 321 7.40 8.16 8.39
C SER A 321 6.04 7.49 8.19
N PHE A 322 6.04 6.24 7.73
CA PHE A 322 4.81 5.44 7.59
C PHE A 322 3.96 5.45 8.86
N TRP A 323 4.59 5.27 10.02
CA TRP A 323 3.89 5.25 11.30
C TRP A 323 3.24 6.59 11.64
N ASN A 324 3.84 7.73 11.29
CA ASN A 324 3.22 9.04 11.53
C ASN A 324 1.97 9.24 10.69
N TRP A 325 2.00 8.87 9.40
CA TRP A 325 0.82 8.87 8.53
C TRP A 325 -0.29 7.99 9.11
N LEU A 326 0.05 6.75 9.47
CA LEU A 326 -0.91 5.81 10.04
C LEU A 326 -1.51 6.34 11.36
N ASN A 327 -0.68 6.84 12.26
CA ASN A 327 -1.12 7.34 13.57
C ASN A 327 -2.09 8.52 13.44
N LYS A 328 -1.88 9.41 12.47
CA LYS A 328 -2.82 10.51 12.17
C LYS A 328 -4.18 9.98 11.73
N ILE A 329 -4.21 8.98 10.83
CA ILE A 329 -5.45 8.35 10.36
C ILE A 329 -6.15 7.63 11.52
N LEU A 330 -5.43 6.82 12.28
CA LEU A 330 -6.02 6.08 13.40
C LEU A 330 -6.57 7.01 14.49
N LYS A 331 -5.89 8.13 14.81
CA LYS A 331 -6.43 9.15 15.73
C LYS A 331 -7.80 9.69 15.28
N LYS A 332 -7.99 9.93 13.98
CA LYS A 332 -9.29 10.32 13.42
C LYS A 332 -10.34 9.21 13.54
N VAL A 333 -9.94 7.93 13.48
CA VAL A 333 -10.84 6.79 13.74
C VAL A 333 -11.27 6.71 15.22
N PHE A 334 -10.41 7.15 16.14
CA PHE A 334 -10.72 7.22 17.57
C PHE A 334 -11.69 8.35 17.93
N GLU A 335 -11.56 9.48 17.25
CA GLU A 335 -12.40 10.65 17.47
C GLU A 335 -13.82 10.35 16.98
N LYS A 336 -14.73 10.01 17.91
CA LYS A 336 -16.17 9.97 17.62
C LYS A 336 -16.56 11.29 16.96
N SER A 337 -17.39 11.23 15.93
CA SER A 337 -18.00 12.38 15.25
C SER A 337 -18.84 13.22 16.25
N ASN A 338 -18.18 13.95 17.14
CA ASN A 338 -18.79 14.99 17.93
C ASN A 338 -18.89 16.17 16.97
N GLY A 339 -20.04 16.28 16.31
CA GLY A 339 -20.27 17.26 15.26
C GLY A 339 -19.92 18.67 15.73
N THR A 340 -18.86 19.21 15.14
CA THR A 340 -18.65 20.64 14.89
C THR A 340 -17.54 20.74 13.85
N ASP A 341 -17.85 21.41 12.76
CA ASP A 341 -17.02 21.81 11.62
C ASP A 341 -15.50 21.84 11.87
N GLU A 342 -14.80 20.83 11.36
CA GLU A 342 -13.43 21.00 10.85
C GLU A 342 -13.39 20.43 9.43
N VAL A 343 -12.92 21.24 8.50
CA VAL A 343 -12.75 20.95 7.06
C VAL A 343 -11.59 19.96 6.90
N SER A 344 -11.76 18.74 7.40
CA SER A 344 -10.88 17.61 7.18
C SER A 344 -11.50 16.80 6.06
N GLY A 345 -10.84 16.71 4.89
CA GLY A 345 -11.34 16.02 3.67
C GLY A 345 -11.58 14.51 3.80
N PHE A 346 -11.51 13.95 5.01
CA PHE A 346 -11.77 12.55 5.32
C PHE A 346 -13.03 12.45 6.18
N GLU A 347 -14.04 11.73 5.71
CA GLU A 347 -15.24 11.41 6.50
C GLU A 347 -14.89 10.54 7.73
N SER A 348 -15.79 10.42 8.71
CA SER A 348 -15.51 9.57 9.89
C SER A 348 -15.73 8.09 9.56
N ILE A 349 -14.72 7.23 9.76
CA ILE A 349 -14.87 5.77 9.59
C ILE A 349 -15.71 5.19 10.75
N PRO A 350 -16.88 4.58 10.49
CA PRO A 350 -17.69 4.00 11.56
C PRO A 350 -17.03 2.73 12.13
N CYS A 351 -16.36 2.85 13.27
CA CYS A 351 -15.73 1.74 13.99
C CYS A 351 -16.40 1.51 15.35
N LYS A 352 -16.89 0.29 15.60
CA LYS A 352 -17.58 -0.08 16.86
C LYS A 352 -16.65 -0.14 18.07
N ASP A 353 -15.39 -0.51 17.83
CA ASP A 353 -14.35 -0.63 18.86
C ASP A 353 -13.01 -0.10 18.32
N PRO A 354 -12.85 1.24 18.23
CA PRO A 354 -11.65 1.87 17.68
C PRO A 354 -10.36 1.49 18.42
N LEU A 355 -10.46 1.26 19.74
CA LEU A 355 -9.31 0.90 20.57
C LEU A 355 -8.76 -0.46 20.21
N SER A 356 -9.60 -1.50 20.24
CA SER A 356 -9.15 -2.85 19.88
C SER A 356 -8.82 -2.94 18.39
N PHE A 357 -9.53 -2.22 17.52
CA PHE A 357 -9.16 -2.13 16.11
C PHE A 357 -7.72 -1.60 15.93
N SER A 358 -7.35 -0.55 16.66
CA SER A 358 -6.02 0.07 16.54
C SER A 358 -4.90 -0.86 17.05
N TRP A 359 -5.14 -1.57 18.14
CA TRP A 359 -4.26 -2.66 18.58
C TRP A 359 -4.10 -3.73 17.51
N TRP A 360 -5.21 -4.18 16.94
CA TRP A 360 -5.23 -5.21 15.92
C TRP A 360 -4.45 -4.80 14.68
N ILE A 361 -4.75 -3.64 14.10
CA ILE A 361 -4.13 -3.22 12.83
C ILE A 361 -2.64 -2.92 12.99
N ILE A 362 -2.22 -2.28 14.08
CA ILE A 362 -0.79 -2.00 14.32
C ILE A 362 0.00 -3.30 14.45
N THR A 363 -0.53 -4.28 15.19
CA THR A 363 0.13 -5.58 15.36
C THR A 363 0.33 -6.29 14.02
N HIS A 364 -0.66 -6.24 13.13
CA HIS A 364 -0.54 -6.87 11.82
C HIS A 364 0.30 -6.08 10.83
N LEU A 365 0.31 -4.75 10.90
CA LEU A 365 1.17 -3.94 10.04
C LEU A 365 2.63 -4.03 10.47
N ALA A 366 2.90 -4.17 11.78
CA ALA A 366 4.23 -4.40 12.30
C ALA A 366 4.86 -5.67 11.72
N SER A 367 4.09 -6.76 11.59
CA SER A 367 4.62 -8.01 11.03
C SER A 367 4.94 -7.93 9.53
N LEU A 368 4.33 -7.00 8.79
CA LEU A 368 4.65 -6.78 7.37
C LEU A 368 6.04 -6.17 7.15
N TYR A 369 6.66 -5.54 8.15
CA TYR A 369 8.02 -4.99 8.03
C TYR A 369 9.10 -6.07 7.84
N HIS A 370 8.80 -7.32 8.20
CA HIS A 370 9.69 -8.45 7.94
C HIS A 370 9.75 -8.85 6.47
N ILE A 371 8.82 -8.36 5.63
CA ILE A 371 8.86 -8.62 4.20
C ILE A 371 9.83 -7.64 3.55
N ASP A 372 10.86 -8.15 2.90
CA ASP A 372 11.86 -7.35 2.21
C ASP A 372 11.36 -6.75 0.88
N ARG A 373 12.24 -6.01 0.18
CA ARG A 373 11.90 -5.35 -1.09
C ARG A 373 11.72 -6.31 -2.28
N ASN A 374 11.98 -7.61 -2.09
CA ASN A 374 11.81 -8.67 -3.06
C ASN A 374 10.65 -9.61 -2.70
N GLY A 375 9.98 -9.37 -1.56
CA GLY A 375 8.85 -10.19 -1.11
C GLY A 375 9.23 -11.40 -0.26
N TYR A 376 10.49 -11.51 0.18
CA TYR A 376 10.92 -12.56 1.11
C TYR A 376 10.72 -12.11 2.56
N THR A 377 10.29 -13.03 3.41
CA THR A 377 10.12 -12.77 4.85
C THR A 377 11.44 -13.05 5.59
N ASP A 378 11.96 -12.03 6.28
CA ASP A 378 13.05 -12.13 7.24
C ASP A 378 12.59 -11.68 8.64
N GLU A 379 12.18 -12.66 9.45
CA GLU A 379 11.71 -12.45 10.82
C GLU A 379 12.80 -11.91 11.76
N LYS A 380 14.08 -12.01 11.40
CA LYS A 380 15.20 -11.59 12.27
C LYS A 380 15.66 -10.16 12.01
N LYS A 381 15.18 -9.54 10.95
CA LYS A 381 15.54 -8.17 10.60
C LYS A 381 14.98 -7.21 11.65
N PRO A 382 15.80 -6.28 12.20
CA PRO A 382 15.30 -5.24 13.08
C PRO A 382 14.40 -4.29 12.28
N VAL A 383 13.23 -3.96 12.84
CA VAL A 383 12.22 -3.13 12.18
C VAL A 383 11.91 -1.89 13.02
N GLU A 384 11.43 -0.84 12.35
CA GLU A 384 11.08 0.42 13.02
C GLU A 384 9.85 0.24 13.92
N SER A 385 10.01 0.58 15.20
CA SER A 385 8.95 0.47 16.21
C SER A 385 8.04 1.70 16.24
N ASN A 386 6.77 1.49 16.59
CA ASN A 386 5.81 2.58 16.88
C ASN A 386 5.39 2.58 18.36
N TRP A 387 6.34 2.32 19.26
CA TRP A 387 6.10 2.26 20.70
C TRP A 387 5.40 3.50 21.29
N PRO A 388 5.70 4.75 20.88
CA PRO A 388 5.02 5.93 21.43
C PRO A 388 3.50 5.88 21.26
N TYR A 389 3.01 5.43 20.09
CA TYR A 389 1.57 5.30 19.87
C TYR A 389 0.97 4.15 20.69
N VAL A 390 1.68 3.03 20.80
CA VAL A 390 1.27 1.88 21.60
C VAL A 390 1.20 2.22 23.10
N GLU A 391 2.09 3.07 23.59
CA GLU A 391 2.05 3.59 24.96
C GLU A 391 0.75 4.37 25.20
N ASP A 392 0.36 5.24 24.26
CA ASP A 392 -0.90 5.99 24.33
C ASP A 392 -2.13 5.07 24.27
N LEU A 393 -2.11 4.04 23.42
CA LEU A 393 -3.17 3.02 23.39
C LEU A 393 -3.27 2.27 24.72
N LEU A 394 -2.12 1.90 25.29
CA LEU A 394 -2.09 1.13 26.53
C LEU A 394 -2.59 1.96 27.71
N LYS A 395 -2.20 3.24 27.82
CA LYS A 395 -2.71 4.16 28.83
C LYS A 395 -4.23 4.29 28.78
N GLN A 396 -4.81 4.31 27.58
CA GLN A 396 -6.26 4.29 27.39
C GLN A 396 -6.87 2.93 27.78
N ALA A 397 -6.22 1.83 27.41
CA ALA A 397 -6.69 0.48 27.71
C ALA A 397 -6.75 0.17 29.21
N VAL A 398 -5.79 0.67 29.99
CA VAL A 398 -5.70 0.42 31.44
C VAL A 398 -6.45 1.45 32.28
N ASN A 399 -7.09 2.45 31.65
CA ASN A 399 -7.83 3.48 32.37
C ASN A 399 -9.16 2.91 32.91
N ASN A 400 -9.32 2.90 34.24
CA ASN A 400 -10.49 2.36 34.93
C ASN A 400 -11.83 3.00 34.52
N GLN A 401 -11.81 4.20 33.94
CA GLN A 401 -13.01 4.89 33.46
C GLN A 401 -13.47 4.43 32.07
N ALA A 402 -12.64 3.68 31.34
CA ALA A 402 -12.91 3.31 29.95
C ALA A 402 -13.90 2.14 29.80
N GLY A 403 -14.24 1.43 30.90
CA GLY A 403 -15.25 0.35 30.88
C GLY A 403 -14.87 -0.83 29.97
N ILE A 404 -13.58 -1.08 29.79
CA ILE A 404 -13.05 -2.10 28.88
C ILE A 404 -13.29 -3.49 29.43
N LEU A 405 -13.76 -4.39 28.56
CA LEU A 405 -14.05 -5.77 28.92
C LEU A 405 -12.75 -6.57 29.04
N GLU A 406 -12.77 -7.56 29.94
CA GLU A 406 -11.65 -8.49 30.14
C GLU A 406 -11.22 -9.21 28.83
N GLU A 407 -12.15 -9.44 27.88
CA GLU A 407 -11.81 -9.96 26.54
C GLU A 407 -10.84 -9.06 25.78
N GLN A 408 -11.15 -7.76 25.78
CA GLN A 408 -10.41 -6.75 25.05
C GLN A 408 -9.04 -6.57 25.68
N LEU A 409 -8.95 -6.52 27.02
CA LEU A 409 -7.68 -6.45 27.73
C LEU A 409 -6.75 -7.64 27.40
N ARG A 410 -7.29 -8.87 27.34
CA ARG A 410 -6.49 -10.03 26.93
C ARG A 410 -5.97 -9.92 25.50
N MET A 411 -6.82 -9.45 24.59
CA MET A 411 -6.44 -9.23 23.20
C MET A 411 -5.36 -8.14 23.10
N HIS A 412 -5.49 -7.03 23.83
CA HIS A 412 -4.48 -5.95 23.88
C HIS A 412 -3.14 -6.45 24.46
N LEU A 413 -3.18 -7.28 25.52
CA LEU A 413 -1.98 -7.89 26.10
C LEU A 413 -1.29 -8.83 25.11
N GLN A 414 -2.05 -9.65 24.39
CA GLN A 414 -1.50 -10.54 23.37
C GLN A 414 -0.88 -9.72 22.21
N CYS A 415 -1.47 -8.58 21.85
CA CYS A 415 -0.87 -7.63 20.91
C CYS A 415 0.45 -7.07 21.45
N CYS A 416 0.51 -6.66 22.73
CA CYS A 416 1.75 -6.17 23.36
C CYS A 416 2.88 -7.22 23.31
N LEU A 417 2.56 -8.48 23.61
CA LEU A 417 3.51 -9.59 23.55
C LEU A 417 4.03 -9.81 22.13
N THR A 418 3.11 -9.82 21.16
CA THR A 418 3.46 -9.98 19.73
C THR A 418 4.35 -8.83 19.26
N LEU A 419 4.00 -7.59 19.59
CA LEU A 419 4.80 -6.41 19.25
C LEU A 419 6.17 -6.43 19.94
N SER A 420 6.27 -6.93 21.17
CA SER A 420 7.56 -7.07 21.87
C SER A 420 8.48 -8.10 21.19
N HIS A 421 7.91 -9.11 20.53
CA HIS A 421 8.69 -10.04 19.71
C HIS A 421 9.16 -9.43 18.39
N ILE A 422 8.44 -8.45 17.85
CA ILE A 422 8.75 -7.80 16.56
C ILE A 422 9.70 -6.59 16.74
N TRP A 423 9.48 -5.77 17.77
CA TRP A 423 10.14 -4.47 17.99
C TRP A 423 11.13 -4.45 19.16
N ASP A 424 11.46 -5.62 19.71
CA ASP A 424 12.13 -5.78 21.00
C ASP A 424 11.34 -5.20 22.20
N VAL A 425 11.77 -5.56 23.41
CA VAL A 425 11.08 -5.21 24.66
C VAL A 425 11.19 -3.72 24.95
N ASN A 426 10.05 -3.09 25.26
CA ASN A 426 9.98 -1.72 25.75
C ASN A 426 9.69 -1.67 27.26
N LEU A 427 10.62 -1.12 28.05
CA LEU A 427 10.51 -1.07 29.53
C LEU A 427 9.31 -0.23 30.01
N THR A 428 8.94 0.83 29.30
CA THR A 428 7.79 1.68 29.66
C THR A 428 6.49 0.89 29.56
N ILE A 429 6.32 0.13 28.48
CA ILE A 429 5.16 -0.75 28.27
C ILE A 429 5.07 -1.82 29.36
N VAL A 430 6.20 -2.48 29.66
CA VAL A 430 6.27 -3.48 30.73
C VAL A 430 5.87 -2.88 32.08
N THR A 431 6.33 -1.66 32.37
CA THR A 431 6.01 -0.96 33.63
C THR A 431 4.52 -0.66 33.74
N ILE A 432 3.89 -0.14 32.67
CA ILE A 432 2.44 0.16 32.65
C ILE A 432 1.61 -1.12 32.86
N VAL A 433 1.96 -2.20 32.15
CA VAL A 433 1.29 -3.51 32.29
C VAL A 433 1.44 -4.02 33.72
N TRP A 434 2.66 -4.01 34.26
CA TRP A 434 2.94 -4.47 35.62
C TRP A 434 2.16 -3.67 36.67
N GLU A 435 2.16 -2.35 36.59
CA GLU A 435 1.43 -1.49 37.51
C GLU A 435 -0.07 -1.75 37.49
N HIS A 436 -0.65 -1.97 36.31
CA HIS A 436 -2.07 -2.28 36.19
C HIS A 436 -2.40 -3.65 36.80
N TYR A 437 -1.70 -4.72 36.38
CA TYR A 437 -2.03 -6.07 36.83
C TYR A 437 -1.69 -6.30 38.29
N SER A 438 -0.59 -5.75 38.82
CA SER A 438 -0.24 -5.86 40.24
C SER A 438 -1.30 -5.27 41.16
N LYS A 439 -1.91 -4.13 40.78
CA LYS A 439 -3.02 -3.50 41.51
C LYS A 439 -4.33 -4.30 41.44
N ASN A 440 -4.51 -5.09 40.38
CA ASN A 440 -5.74 -5.83 40.10
C ASN A 440 -5.65 -7.34 40.42
N LEU A 441 -4.56 -7.82 41.04
CA LEU A 441 -4.35 -9.24 41.37
C LEU A 441 -5.45 -9.87 42.23
N ASN A 442 -6.13 -9.05 43.05
CA ASN A 442 -7.21 -9.49 43.94
C ASN A 442 -8.62 -9.29 43.35
N ASN A 443 -8.71 -8.72 42.15
CA ASN A 443 -10.01 -8.45 41.54
C ASN A 443 -10.52 -9.70 40.81
N PRO A 444 -11.78 -10.10 41.02
CA PRO A 444 -12.37 -11.18 40.25
C PRO A 444 -12.57 -10.72 38.80
N PHE A 445 -12.36 -11.62 37.86
CA PHE A 445 -12.64 -11.38 36.44
C PHE A 445 -13.54 -12.48 35.89
N THR A 446 -14.28 -12.16 34.81
CA THR A 446 -15.14 -13.13 34.12
C THR A 446 -14.67 -13.33 32.69
N ILE A 447 -14.69 -14.58 32.22
CA ILE A 447 -14.37 -14.93 30.83
C ILE A 447 -15.64 -15.47 30.16
N PRO A 448 -16.33 -14.65 29.34
CA PRO A 448 -17.63 -15.01 28.76
C PRO A 448 -17.68 -16.34 27.96
N TRP A 449 -16.64 -16.69 27.20
CA TRP A 449 -16.63 -17.90 26.35
C TRP A 449 -16.34 -19.22 27.09
N PHE A 450 -16.01 -19.19 28.39
CA PHE A 450 -15.91 -20.43 29.17
C PHE A 450 -17.28 -21.06 29.51
N GLY A 451 -18.40 -20.42 29.14
CA GLY A 451 -19.75 -20.94 29.32
C GLY A 451 -20.06 -21.34 30.78
N LEU A 452 -20.74 -22.47 30.99
CA LEU A 452 -21.06 -23.01 32.32
C LEU A 452 -19.81 -23.30 33.18
N LYS A 453 -18.65 -23.58 32.59
CA LYS A 453 -17.38 -23.72 33.33
C LYS A 453 -16.83 -22.37 33.83
N GLY A 454 -17.16 -21.27 33.16
CA GLY A 454 -16.83 -19.90 33.59
C GLY A 454 -17.61 -19.49 34.84
N LEU A 455 -18.84 -20.01 35.00
CA LEU A 455 -19.66 -19.75 36.20
C LEU A 455 -19.10 -20.42 37.48
N ALA A 456 -18.30 -21.48 37.35
CA ALA A 456 -17.59 -22.07 38.49
C ALA A 456 -16.31 -21.28 38.89
N ASN A 457 -15.84 -20.38 38.03
CA ASN A 457 -14.64 -19.56 38.22
C ASN A 457 -14.94 -18.10 38.61
N ILE A 458 -16.21 -17.74 38.89
CA ILE A 458 -16.67 -16.36 39.19
C ILE A 458 -15.89 -15.69 40.34
N ASN A 459 -15.26 -16.47 41.21
CA ASN A 459 -14.51 -15.97 42.37
C ASN A 459 -12.99 -16.21 42.30
N LYS A 460 -12.43 -16.64 41.15
CA LYS A 460 -10.98 -16.78 41.02
C LYS A 460 -10.36 -15.44 40.66
N THR A 461 -9.42 -15.00 41.49
CA THR A 461 -8.60 -13.82 41.26
C THR A 461 -7.34 -14.25 40.51
N PRO A 462 -6.65 -13.36 39.79
CA PRO A 462 -5.35 -13.67 39.20
C PRO A 462 -4.36 -14.24 40.23
N LEU A 463 -4.39 -13.71 41.47
CA LEU A 463 -3.56 -14.21 42.58
C LEU A 463 -3.84 -15.68 42.90
N SER A 464 -5.11 -16.10 42.96
CA SER A 464 -5.44 -17.48 43.30
C SER A 464 -5.10 -18.49 42.19
N ILE A 465 -4.95 -18.02 40.94
CA ILE A 465 -4.42 -18.82 39.83
C ILE A 465 -2.90 -18.90 39.91
N TYR A 466 -2.23 -17.80 40.25
CA TYR A 466 -0.77 -17.77 40.42
C TYR A 466 -0.30 -18.69 41.55
N GLU A 467 -1.01 -18.72 42.68
CA GLU A 467 -0.70 -19.59 43.83
C GLU A 467 -0.89 -21.10 43.53
N LEU A 468 -1.53 -21.46 42.42
CA LEU A 468 -1.75 -22.84 41.98
C LEU A 468 -0.69 -23.36 40.99
N ILE A 469 0.18 -22.48 40.47
CA ILE A 469 1.31 -22.79 39.58
C ILE A 469 2.58 -22.92 40.43
#